data_AF-A0A418GMF6-F1
#
_entry.id   AF-A0A418GMF6-F1
#
_cell.length_a   1.000
_cell.length_b   1.000
_cell.length_c   1.000
_cell.angle_alpha   90.00
_cell.angle_beta   90.00
_cell.angle_gamma   90.00
#
_symmetry.space_group_name_H-M   'P 1'
#
loop_
_entity.id
_entity.type
_entity.pdbx_description
1 polymer ?
#
loop_
_entity_poly.entity_id
_entity_poly.type
_entity_poly.pdbx_seq_one_letter_code
_entity_poly.pdbx_strand_id
1 'polypeptide(L)'
;PHLITVGFGRQTLLGAADTLIDLVSREKLRHIFLLGGCDGARGERHYFTDFATSVPDDCLILTLACGKYRFNKLEFDDIEGLPRLVDAGQCNDAYS
;
A
#
# COMPACT_ATOMS: atom_id res chain seq x y z
N PRO A 1 -21.24 4.11 3.67
CA PRO A 1 -20.36 2.99 3.24
C PRO A 1 -18.95 3.51 2.96
N HIS A 2 -17.93 2.95 3.62
CA HIS A 2 -16.53 3.26 3.31
C HIS A 2 -16.08 2.36 2.17
N LEU A 3 -15.62 2.96 1.07
CA LEU A 3 -15.04 2.24 -0.06
C LEU A 3 -13.55 2.02 0.20
N ILE A 4 -13.03 0.85 -0.16
CA ILE A 4 -11.61 0.51 -0.02
C ILE A 4 -11.14 0.06 -1.40
N THR A 5 -10.13 0.74 -1.94
CA THR A 5 -9.53 0.39 -3.23
C THR A 5 -8.62 -0.84 -3.04
N VAL A 6 -8.88 -1.90 -3.80
CA VAL A 6 -8.15 -3.18 -3.76
C VAL A 6 -8.01 -3.77 -5.16
N GLY A 7 -7.23 -4.85 -5.30
CA GLY A 7 -7.14 -5.60 -6.56
C GLY A 7 -5.87 -5.32 -7.37
N PHE A 8 -4.83 -4.80 -6.72
CA PHE A 8 -3.51 -4.60 -7.33
C PHE A 8 -2.70 -5.90 -7.30
N GLY A 9 -3.27 -7.00 -7.80
CA GLY A 9 -2.52 -8.24 -7.99
C GLY A 9 -1.47 -8.09 -9.09
N ARG A 10 -0.61 -9.12 -9.26
CA ARG A 10 0.51 -9.12 -10.21
C ARG A 10 0.24 -8.49 -11.58
N GLN A 11 -0.84 -8.88 -12.26
CA GLN A 11 -1.10 -8.37 -13.61
C GLN A 11 -1.46 -6.87 -13.62
N THR A 12 -2.22 -6.42 -12.61
CA THR A 12 -2.56 -5.00 -12.43
C THR A 12 -1.31 -4.19 -12.11
N LEU A 13 -0.44 -4.69 -11.22
CA LEU A 13 0.83 -4.04 -10.89
C LEU A 13 1.77 -3.96 -12.11
N LEU A 14 1.90 -5.05 -12.87
CA LEU A 14 2.68 -5.04 -14.11
C LEU A 14 2.12 -4.07 -15.14
N GLY A 15 0.79 -3.95 -15.24
CA GLY A 15 0.14 -2.97 -16.11
C GLY A 15 0.37 -1.51 -15.69
N ALA A 16 0.66 -1.27 -14.41
CA ALA A 16 1.00 0.05 -13.86
C ALA A 16 2.51 0.33 -13.79
N ALA A 17 3.35 -0.60 -14.24
CA ALA A 17 4.81 -0.53 -14.07
C ALA A 17 5.41 0.70 -14.75
N ASP A 18 4.99 1.03 -15.98
CA ASP A 18 5.50 2.20 -16.70
C ASP A 18 5.17 3.51 -15.98
N THR A 19 3.94 3.62 -15.42
CA THR A 19 3.54 4.77 -14.60
C THR A 19 4.38 4.90 -13.34
N LEU A 20 4.63 3.78 -12.64
CA LEU A 20 5.48 3.77 -11.45
C LEU A 20 6.92 4.20 -11.77
N ILE A 21 7.50 3.68 -12.86
CA ILE A 21 8.85 4.03 -13.31
C ILE A 21 8.94 5.52 -13.64
N ASP A 22 7.94 6.04 -14.35
CA ASP A 22 7.86 7.46 -14.69
C ASP A 22 7.80 8.35 -13.42
N LEU A 23 6.93 8.03 -12.46
CA LEU A 23 6.81 8.76 -11.20
C LEU A 23 8.11 8.75 -10.38
N VAL A 24 8.82 7.62 -10.34
CA VAL A 24 10.13 7.52 -9.68
C VAL A 24 11.16 8.38 -10.43
N SER A 25 11.20 8.30 -11.76
CA SER A 25 12.16 9.05 -12.58
C SER A 25 11.98 10.58 -12.50
N ARG A 26 10.73 11.03 -12.29
CA ARG A 26 10.36 12.44 -12.06
C ARG A 26 10.48 12.86 -10.59
N GLU A 27 11.03 12.02 -9.73
CA GLU A 27 11.19 12.24 -8.29
C GLU A 27 9.87 12.53 -7.56
N LYS A 28 8.73 12.09 -8.13
CA LYS A 28 7.39 12.22 -7.53
C LYS A 28 7.07 11.08 -6.57
N LEU A 29 7.66 9.91 -6.79
CA LEU A 29 7.60 8.77 -5.89
C LEU A 29 9.00 8.47 -5.36
N ARG A 30 9.24 8.83 -4.10
CA ARG A 30 10.57 8.69 -3.47
C ARG A 30 10.83 7.27 -2.95
N HIS A 31 9.80 6.61 -2.42
CA HIS A 31 9.96 5.30 -1.78
C HIS A 31 8.67 4.49 -1.80
N ILE A 32 8.82 3.16 -1.83
CA ILE A 32 7.74 2.20 -1.67
C ILE A 32 7.99 1.43 -0.38
N PHE A 33 7.09 1.54 0.59
CA PHE A 33 7.13 0.79 1.83
C PHE A 33 6.25 -0.46 1.71
N LEU A 34 6.84 -1.64 1.97
CA LEU A 34 6.06 -2.87 2.12
C LEU A 34 5.57 -2.98 3.56
N LEU A 35 4.27 -2.75 3.78
CA LEU A 35 3.61 -2.92 5.07
C LEU A 35 2.50 -3.94 4.91
N GLY A 36 2.61 -5.10 5.57
CA GLY A 36 1.59 -6.14 5.47
C GLY A 36 1.99 -7.41 6.18
N GLY A 37 1.42 -8.52 5.74
CA GLY A 37 1.60 -9.83 6.38
C GLY A 37 0.47 -10.16 7.35
N CYS A 38 0.72 -11.01 8.34
CA CYS A 38 -0.33 -11.49 9.23
C CYS A 38 -0.50 -10.60 10.47
N ASP A 39 -1.73 -10.16 10.72
CA ASP A 39 -2.11 -9.46 11.95
C ASP A 39 -2.37 -10.44 13.11
N GLY A 40 -2.50 -9.91 14.33
CA GLY A 40 -2.91 -10.65 15.52
C GLY A 40 -3.40 -9.73 16.63
N ALA A 41 -3.80 -10.29 17.77
CA ALA A 41 -4.49 -9.54 18.83
C ALA A 41 -3.60 -8.63 19.71
N ARG A 42 -2.27 -8.68 19.58
CA ARG A 42 -1.36 -7.89 20.43
C ARG A 42 -1.49 -6.39 20.14
N GLY A 43 -1.72 -5.59 21.18
CA GLY A 43 -1.88 -4.13 21.08
C GLY A 43 -0.66 -3.40 20.52
N GLU A 44 0.55 -3.93 20.73
CA GLU A 44 1.82 -3.40 20.21
C GLU A 44 1.83 -3.27 18.67
N ARG A 45 0.95 -4.01 17.98
CA ARG A 45 0.78 -3.93 16.52
C ARG A 45 0.12 -2.62 16.06
N HIS A 46 -0.30 -1.75 16.98
CA HIS A 46 -0.66 -0.36 16.66
C HIS A 46 0.48 0.38 15.95
N TYR A 47 1.74 -0.05 16.18
CA TYR A 47 2.90 0.39 15.43
C TYR A 47 2.67 0.43 13.91
N PHE A 48 1.96 -0.55 13.32
CA PHE A 48 1.72 -0.57 11.88
C PHE A 48 0.74 0.51 11.43
N THR A 49 -0.23 0.88 12.28
CA THR A 49 -1.12 2.00 12.03
C THR A 49 -0.34 3.32 12.10
N ASP A 50 0.46 3.52 13.15
CA ASP A 50 1.29 4.72 13.33
C ASP A 50 2.33 4.86 12.21
N PHE A 51 2.94 3.74 11.80
CA PHE A 51 3.90 3.74 10.71
C PHE A 51 3.20 4.14 9.41
N ALA A 52 2.07 3.50 9.07
CA ALA A 52 1.35 3.81 7.84
C ALA A 52 0.95 5.30 7.76
N THR A 53 0.46 5.89 8.85
CA THR A 53 0.09 7.32 8.88
C THR A 53 1.29 8.27 8.90
N SER A 54 2.47 7.78 9.30
CA SER A 54 3.71 8.56 9.24
C SER A 54 4.42 8.50 7.88
N VAL A 55 3.98 7.61 6.97
CA VAL A 55 4.57 7.49 5.63
C VAL A 55 4.36 8.82 4.88
N PRO A 56 5.43 9.46 4.39
CA PRO A 56 5.32 10.75 3.70
C PRO A 56 4.46 10.69 2.43
N ASP A 57 3.89 11.84 2.06
CA ASP A 57 2.92 11.95 0.95
C ASP A 57 3.48 11.62 -0.43
N ASP A 58 4.79 11.71 -0.62
CA ASP A 58 5.52 11.30 -1.83
C ASP A 58 6.03 9.84 -1.76
N CYS A 59 5.41 9.01 -0.91
CA CYS A 59 5.71 7.60 -0.75
C CYS A 59 4.43 6.75 -0.87
N LEU A 60 4.63 5.52 -1.34
CA LEU A 60 3.56 4.54 -1.57
C LEU A 60 3.68 3.38 -0.58
N ILE A 61 2.54 2.88 -0.12
CA ILE A 61 2.41 1.72 0.77
C ILE A 61 1.91 0.54 -0.06
N LEU A 62 2.77 -0.46 -0.24
CA LEU A 62 2.39 -1.76 -0.77
C LEU A 62 1.98 -2.65 0.39
N THR A 63 0.75 -3.20 0.35
CA THR A 63 0.22 -4.07 1.40
C THR A 63 -0.30 -5.38 0.83
N LEU A 64 -0.37 -6.38 1.72
CA LEU A 64 -0.97 -7.67 1.47
C LEU A 64 -1.37 -8.33 2.80
N ALA A 65 -2.22 -9.36 2.72
CA ALA A 65 -2.72 -10.14 3.85
C ALA A 65 -3.48 -9.33 4.92
N CYS A 66 -3.87 -9.98 6.02
CA CYS A 66 -4.74 -9.39 7.03
C CYS A 66 -4.12 -8.24 7.83
N GLY A 67 -2.79 -8.07 7.79
CA GLY A 67 -2.08 -6.91 8.34
C GLY A 67 -2.64 -5.58 7.84
N LYS A 68 -3.14 -5.56 6.59
CA LYS A 68 -3.76 -4.38 5.98
C LYS A 68 -4.92 -3.81 6.80
N TYR A 69 -5.63 -4.63 7.57
CA TYR A 69 -6.81 -4.19 8.32
C TYR A 69 -6.49 -3.19 9.44
N ARG A 70 -5.22 -3.05 9.80
CA ARG A 70 -4.74 -2.03 10.75
C ARG A 70 -4.82 -0.62 10.20
N PHE A 71 -4.85 -0.44 8.88
CA PHE A 71 -4.75 0.87 8.25
C PHE A 71 -5.58 1.03 6.98
N ASN A 72 -6.09 -0.02 6.33
CA ASN A 72 -6.79 0.06 5.03
C ASN A 72 -8.15 0.78 5.03
N LYS A 73 -8.58 1.28 6.19
CA LYS A 73 -9.77 2.13 6.37
C LYS A 73 -9.39 3.58 6.70
N LEU A 74 -8.13 3.94 6.50
CA LEU A 74 -7.63 5.29 6.61
C LEU A 74 -7.46 5.83 5.19
N GLU A 75 -7.51 7.16 5.07
CA GLU A 75 -7.31 7.86 3.81
C GLU A 75 -5.80 8.08 3.59
N PHE A 76 -5.31 7.71 2.41
CA PHE A 76 -3.89 7.85 2.03
C PHE A 76 -3.68 8.73 0.80
N ASP A 77 -4.73 9.30 0.22
CA ASP A 77 -4.69 10.06 -1.04
C ASP A 77 -4.00 9.29 -2.20
N ASP A 78 -3.68 10.00 -3.28
CA ASP A 78 -3.01 9.49 -4.47
C ASP A 78 -1.81 10.34 -4.86
N ILE A 79 -0.91 9.76 -5.66
CA ILE A 79 0.21 10.45 -6.31
C ILE A 79 -0.11 10.51 -7.80
N GLU A 80 -0.57 11.67 -8.27
CA GLU A 80 -0.93 11.92 -9.67
C GLU A 80 -1.92 10.87 -10.23
N GLY A 81 -2.93 10.50 -9.44
CA GLY A 81 -3.96 9.52 -9.79
C GLY A 81 -3.62 8.07 -9.44
N LEU A 82 -2.40 7.78 -8.96
CA LEU A 82 -2.02 6.47 -8.45
C LEU A 82 -2.31 6.36 -6.94
N PRO A 83 -3.19 5.47 -6.47
CA PRO A 83 -3.48 5.32 -5.05
C PRO A 83 -2.22 5.06 -4.22
N ARG A 84 -2.03 5.79 -3.11
CA ARG A 84 -0.87 5.60 -2.23
C ARG A 84 -0.92 4.30 -1.44
N LEU A 85 -2.12 3.76 -1.20
CA LEU A 85 -2.29 2.43 -0.62
C LEU A 85 -2.59 1.42 -1.73
N VAL A 86 -1.63 0.55 -2.02
CA VAL A 86 -1.72 -0.47 -3.05
C VAL A 86 -1.86 -1.84 -2.40
N ASP A 87 -3.04 -2.44 -2.52
CA ASP A 87 -3.35 -3.74 -1.95
C ASP A 87 -3.21 -4.88 -2.96
N ALA A 88 -2.15 -5.67 -2.80
CA ALA A 88 -1.83 -6.83 -3.63
C ALA A 88 -2.72 -8.05 -3.36
N GLY A 89 -3.43 -8.10 -2.24
CA GLY A 89 -4.38 -9.17 -1.93
C GLY A 89 -4.06 -9.97 -0.66
N GLN A 90 -4.18 -11.27 -0.73
CA GLN A 90 -4.00 -12.23 0.37
C GLN A 90 -2.51 -12.43 0.71
N CYS A 91 -2.20 -13.27 1.69
CA CYS A 91 -0.81 -13.57 2.10
C CYS A 91 -0.01 -14.29 1.01
N ASN A 92 -0.65 -15.13 0.22
CA ASN A 92 -0.06 -15.79 -0.93
C ASN A 92 0.22 -14.83 -2.11
N ASP A 93 -0.41 -13.66 -2.13
CA ASP A 93 -0.13 -12.63 -3.14
C ASP A 93 1.20 -11.90 -2.90
N ALA A 94 1.96 -12.28 -1.85
CA ALA A 94 3.36 -11.90 -1.67
C ALA A 94 4.28 -12.32 -2.83
N TYR A 95 3.80 -13.21 -3.72
CA TYR A 95 4.48 -13.56 -4.96
C TYR A 95 4.38 -12.47 -6.04
N SER A 96 3.36 -11.62 -5.97
CA SER A 96 3.11 -10.56 -6.96
C SER A 96 4.22 -9.53 -6.97
#